data_AF-A0A6Q2XCF1-F1
#
_entry.id   AF-A0A6Q2XCF1-F1
#
_cell.length_a   1.000
_cell.length_b   1.000
_cell.length_c   1.000
_cell.angle_alpha   90.00
_cell.angle_beta   90.00
_cell.angle_gamma   90.00
#
_symmetry.space_group_name_H-M   'P 1'
#
loop_
_entity.id
_entity.type
_entity.pdbx_description
1 polymer ?
#
loop_
_entity_poly.entity_id
_entity_poly.type
_entity_poly.pdbx_seq_one_letter_code
_entity_poly.pdbx_strand_id
1 'polypeptide(L)'
;MAFQCQRDCYMQEFVTSVVACSPAELKQEINGKKEIIKGFNVKLQDTILFPEGGGQPDDHGLIGDVPVLRVTRNGAEAVHFVGSVLEVGREVQLKVDWERRFDHMQQHSGQHLITALADSMFGYKTTSWELGRQRSTIELDTPSLKPAQVEALEAAVNEKIRANIPVTVQLLSLDDPVRSRGLPDDPAGPIRIIDIEGVDANMCCGTHVSNLSHLQVIKLLGTEKGKKNKTNLIFLVGFRVLKYTSHYNLTGPDDHVDAVDKIQKTVKALQKCNLNLLRDMAVLVAQNFKLNPERGNFFAFHKKEGDNEFMSIIANEIATEETLVFLTVGEEKGPGLFLLAGPSQKVVELGPRVLEMLEGKGAGKNGRFQGKVNSMARRGEVEALLLEHCRSEP
;
A
#
# COMPACT_ATOMS: atom_id res chain seq x y z
N MET A 1 11.77 -19.13 -31.32
CA MET A 1 10.53 -19.61 -31.96
C MET A 1 9.35 -19.00 -31.21
N ALA A 2 8.32 -18.51 -31.89
CA ALA A 2 7.10 -18.01 -31.24
C ALA A 2 6.13 -19.18 -30.98
N PHE A 3 5.53 -19.24 -29.78
CA PHE A 3 4.50 -20.23 -29.43
C PHE A 3 3.18 -19.94 -30.16
N GLN A 4 2.30 -20.93 -30.25
CA GLN A 4 0.98 -20.76 -30.86
C GLN A 4 0.19 -19.59 -30.23
N CYS A 5 0.24 -19.40 -28.91
CA CYS A 5 -0.39 -18.25 -28.23
C CYS A 5 0.14 -16.87 -28.66
N GLN A 6 1.34 -16.81 -29.23
CA GLN A 6 1.97 -15.56 -29.68
C GLN A 6 1.71 -15.30 -31.17
N ARG A 7 1.43 -16.37 -31.94
CA ARG A 7 1.01 -16.30 -33.36
C ARG A 7 -0.47 -15.95 -33.47
N ASP A 8 -1.31 -16.56 -32.64
CA ASP A 8 -2.73 -16.26 -32.51
C ASP A 8 -3.10 -16.08 -31.04
N CYS A 9 -3.21 -14.82 -30.61
CA CYS A 9 -3.53 -14.49 -29.22
C CYS A 9 -5.01 -14.76 -28.87
N TYR A 10 -5.89 -14.94 -29.86
CA TYR A 10 -7.32 -15.16 -29.68
C TYR A 10 -7.72 -16.64 -29.68
N MET A 11 -6.78 -17.53 -30.00
CA MET A 11 -7.01 -18.97 -29.94
C MET A 11 -7.29 -19.42 -28.51
N GLN A 12 -8.50 -19.94 -28.27
CA GLN A 12 -8.94 -20.37 -26.94
C GLN A 12 -8.78 -21.87 -26.71
N GLU A 13 -8.83 -22.66 -27.78
CA GLU A 13 -8.67 -24.11 -27.77
C GLU A 13 -7.67 -24.54 -28.85
N PHE A 14 -6.82 -25.52 -28.54
CA PHE A 14 -5.76 -25.98 -29.46
C PHE A 14 -5.38 -27.43 -29.19
N VAL A 15 -5.30 -28.24 -30.24
CA VAL A 15 -4.89 -29.65 -30.14
C VAL A 15 -3.39 -29.77 -30.34
N THR A 16 -2.71 -30.49 -29.44
CA THR A 16 -1.25 -30.67 -29.43
C THR A 16 -0.89 -32.02 -28.81
N SER A 17 0.39 -32.42 -28.88
CA SER A 17 0.85 -33.68 -28.29
C SER A 17 1.76 -33.44 -27.08
N VAL A 18 1.67 -34.34 -26.09
CA VAL A 18 2.57 -34.36 -24.93
C VAL A 18 3.93 -34.88 -25.36
N VAL A 19 4.98 -34.06 -25.24
CA VAL A 19 6.36 -34.42 -25.61
C VAL A 19 7.12 -34.98 -24.42
N ALA A 20 6.88 -34.46 -23.22
CA ALA A 20 7.48 -34.97 -21.99
C ALA A 20 6.57 -34.69 -20.80
N CYS A 21 6.60 -35.60 -19.82
CA CYS A 21 5.96 -35.44 -18.53
C CYS A 21 6.89 -36.02 -17.45
N SER A 22 7.39 -35.20 -16.54
CA SER A 22 8.31 -35.64 -15.49
C SER A 22 7.89 -35.12 -14.11
N PRO A 23 8.11 -35.89 -13.03
CA PRO A 23 7.82 -35.42 -11.67
C PRO A 23 8.54 -34.11 -11.35
N ALA A 24 7.84 -33.19 -10.69
CA ALA A 24 8.34 -31.88 -10.34
C ALA A 24 7.70 -31.37 -9.05
N GLU A 25 8.27 -30.29 -8.51
CA GLU A 25 7.73 -29.57 -7.36
C GLU A 25 7.59 -28.09 -7.70
N LEU A 26 6.45 -27.51 -7.37
CA LEU A 26 6.17 -26.09 -7.50
C LEU A 26 6.25 -25.43 -6.12
N LYS A 27 7.11 -24.42 -6.00
CA LYS A 27 7.22 -23.59 -4.80
C LYS A 27 6.32 -22.38 -4.97
N GLN A 28 5.33 -22.21 -4.10
CA GLN A 28 4.47 -21.02 -4.08
C GLN A 28 4.48 -20.37 -2.70
N GLU A 29 4.21 -19.07 -2.69
CA GLU A 29 4.00 -18.32 -1.45
C GLU A 29 2.53 -17.92 -1.36
N ILE A 30 1.85 -18.43 -0.35
CA ILE A 30 0.44 -18.16 -0.09
C ILE A 30 0.35 -17.52 1.30
N ASN A 31 -0.12 -16.26 1.36
CA ASN A 31 -0.23 -15.48 2.60
C ASN A 31 1.07 -15.44 3.44
N GLY A 32 2.23 -15.33 2.79
CA GLY A 32 3.54 -15.29 3.46
C GLY A 32 4.08 -16.65 3.93
N LYS A 33 3.38 -17.76 3.65
CA LYS A 33 3.85 -19.11 3.90
C LYS A 33 4.32 -19.76 2.59
N LYS A 34 5.51 -20.35 2.62
CA LYS A 34 6.05 -21.12 1.50
C LYS A 34 5.46 -22.52 1.51
N GLU A 35 4.77 -22.89 0.46
CA GLU A 35 4.21 -24.22 0.23
C GLU A 35 4.89 -24.89 -0.95
N ILE A 36 5.09 -26.21 -0.85
CA ILE A 36 5.65 -27.04 -1.91
C ILE A 36 4.54 -27.98 -2.39
N ILE A 37 4.16 -27.83 -3.65
CA ILE A 37 3.15 -28.65 -4.32
C ILE A 37 3.89 -29.67 -5.18
N LYS A 38 3.62 -30.97 -4.96
CA LYS A 38 4.13 -32.04 -5.82
C LYS A 38 3.25 -32.19 -7.04
N GLY A 39 3.86 -32.40 -8.20
CA GLY A 39 3.15 -32.52 -9.47
C GLY A 39 4.08 -32.95 -10.59
N PHE A 40 3.80 -32.48 -11.80
CA PHE A 40 4.55 -32.84 -13.00
C PHE A 40 4.83 -31.62 -13.86
N ASN A 41 6.03 -31.55 -14.43
CA ASN A 41 6.36 -30.64 -15.51
C ASN A 41 6.04 -31.32 -16.85
N VAL A 42 5.22 -30.65 -17.66
CA VAL A 42 4.76 -31.13 -18.95
C VAL A 42 5.25 -30.22 -20.06
N LYS A 43 5.89 -30.80 -21.07
CA LYS A 43 6.25 -30.15 -22.32
C LYS A 43 5.31 -30.61 -23.43
N LEU A 44 4.85 -29.67 -24.23
CA LEU A 44 3.94 -29.90 -25.35
C LEU A 44 4.66 -29.57 -26.65
N GLN A 45 4.18 -30.12 -27.77
CA GLN A 45 4.76 -29.85 -29.09
C GLN A 45 4.67 -28.37 -29.48
N ASP A 46 3.53 -27.74 -29.16
CA ASP A 46 3.30 -26.30 -29.16
C ASP A 46 2.20 -26.00 -28.13
N THR A 47 2.02 -24.73 -27.73
CA THR A 47 1.06 -24.34 -26.69
C THR A 47 0.33 -23.03 -26.97
N ILE A 48 -0.94 -23.00 -26.57
CA ILE A 48 -1.72 -21.76 -26.48
C ILE A 48 -1.75 -21.18 -25.06
N LEU A 49 -1.03 -21.74 -24.09
CA LEU A 49 -0.90 -21.18 -22.75
C LEU A 49 0.39 -20.36 -22.70
N PHE A 50 0.29 -19.04 -22.53
CA PHE A 50 1.43 -18.15 -22.56
C PHE A 50 2.32 -18.41 -21.34
N PRO A 51 3.60 -18.76 -21.54
CA PRO A 51 4.55 -18.75 -20.44
C PRO A 51 4.81 -17.30 -20.05
N GLU A 52 5.04 -17.03 -18.76
CA GLU A 52 5.39 -15.68 -18.30
C GLU A 52 6.50 -15.02 -19.15
N GLY A 53 6.41 -13.70 -19.35
CA GLY A 53 7.40 -12.97 -20.13
C GLY A 53 7.07 -11.51 -20.41
N GLY A 54 8.10 -10.67 -20.52
CA GLY A 54 7.95 -9.25 -20.85
C GLY A 54 7.16 -8.42 -19.83
N GLY A 55 7.05 -8.90 -18.58
CA GLY A 55 6.22 -8.30 -17.52
C GLY A 55 4.79 -8.84 -17.46
N GLN A 56 4.37 -9.65 -18.42
CA GLN A 56 3.06 -10.31 -18.42
C GLN A 56 3.14 -11.66 -17.66
N PRO A 57 2.23 -11.91 -16.68
CA PRO A 57 2.11 -13.19 -16.00
C PRO A 57 1.67 -14.31 -16.94
N ASP A 58 1.92 -15.54 -16.52
CA ASP A 58 1.51 -16.73 -17.24
C ASP A 58 -0.01 -16.91 -17.29
N ASP A 59 -0.46 -17.63 -18.31
CA ASP A 59 -1.84 -18.06 -18.41
C ASP A 59 -2.14 -19.27 -17.54
N HIS A 60 -3.42 -19.38 -17.20
CA HIS A 60 -3.99 -20.61 -16.67
C HIS A 60 -4.86 -21.27 -17.74
N GLY A 61 -5.24 -22.51 -17.48
CA GLY A 61 -6.07 -23.27 -18.39
C GLY A 61 -6.05 -24.75 -18.06
N LEU A 62 -6.38 -25.56 -19.06
CA LEU A 62 -6.43 -27.01 -18.99
C LEU A 62 -5.56 -27.63 -20.08
N ILE A 63 -4.98 -28.80 -19.77
CA ILE A 63 -4.43 -29.75 -20.73
C ILE A 63 -5.29 -31.02 -20.64
N GLY A 64 -6.15 -31.26 -21.63
CA GLY A 64 -7.28 -32.18 -21.49
C GLY A 64 -8.19 -31.71 -20.36
N ASP A 65 -8.40 -32.56 -19.36
CA ASP A 65 -9.16 -32.23 -18.15
C ASP A 65 -8.29 -31.80 -16.96
N VAL A 66 -6.97 -31.69 -17.16
CA VAL A 66 -6.01 -31.43 -16.07
C VAL A 66 -5.73 -29.93 -15.95
N PRO A 67 -5.98 -29.30 -14.78
CA PRO A 67 -5.65 -27.89 -14.55
C PRO A 67 -4.16 -27.61 -14.58
N VAL A 68 -3.79 -26.54 -15.30
CA VAL A 68 -2.44 -25.98 -15.32
C VAL A 68 -2.32 -24.94 -14.23
N LEU A 69 -1.37 -25.15 -13.32
CA LEU A 69 -1.15 -24.27 -12.16
C LEU A 69 -0.09 -23.20 -12.40
N ARG A 70 0.81 -23.44 -13.37
CA ARG A 70 1.88 -22.52 -13.74
C ARG A 70 2.39 -22.85 -15.13
N VAL A 71 2.70 -21.83 -15.93
CA VAL A 71 3.47 -21.98 -17.18
C VAL A 71 4.73 -21.14 -17.10
N THR A 72 5.89 -21.78 -17.17
CA THR A 72 7.19 -21.11 -17.14
C THR A 72 7.92 -21.26 -18.46
N ARG A 73 8.79 -20.29 -18.76
CA ARG A 73 9.67 -20.36 -19.91
C ARG A 73 11.00 -20.98 -19.50
N ASN A 74 11.42 -22.02 -20.20
CA ASN A 74 12.75 -22.61 -20.06
C ASN A 74 13.46 -22.58 -21.42
N GLY A 75 14.29 -21.56 -21.64
CA GLY A 75 14.89 -21.29 -22.94
C GLY A 75 13.85 -21.04 -24.04
N ALA A 76 13.84 -21.90 -25.05
CA ALA A 76 12.87 -21.84 -26.16
C ALA A 76 11.57 -22.60 -25.89
N GLU A 77 11.47 -23.31 -24.75
CA GLU A 77 10.34 -24.19 -24.43
C GLU A 77 9.40 -23.57 -23.40
N ALA A 78 8.12 -23.92 -23.48
CA ALA A 78 7.13 -23.66 -22.44
C ALA A 78 6.94 -24.93 -21.59
N VAL A 79 7.05 -24.77 -20.26
CA VAL A 79 6.91 -25.86 -19.29
C VAL A 79 5.66 -25.61 -18.46
N HIS A 80 4.75 -26.58 -18.46
CA HIS A 80 3.46 -26.51 -17.79
C HIS A 80 3.51 -27.35 -16.51
N PHE A 81 3.24 -26.75 -15.35
CA PHE A 81 3.13 -27.49 -14.11
C PHE A 81 1.68 -27.91 -13.87
N VAL A 82 1.46 -29.22 -13.69
CA VAL A 82 0.14 -29.83 -13.49
C VAL A 82 0.14 -30.75 -12.28
N GLY A 83 -1.04 -30.96 -11.69
CA GLY A 83 -1.21 -31.84 -10.52
C GLY A 83 -1.32 -33.33 -10.85
N SER A 84 -1.46 -33.71 -12.13
CA SER A 84 -1.69 -35.10 -12.55
C SER A 84 -0.80 -35.48 -13.73
N VAL A 85 -0.41 -36.75 -13.78
CA VAL A 85 0.44 -37.28 -14.86
C VAL A 85 -0.30 -37.26 -16.20
N LEU A 86 0.42 -36.93 -17.27
CA LEU A 86 -0.07 -37.01 -18.65
C LEU A 86 0.78 -38.02 -19.44
N GLU A 87 0.12 -38.80 -20.28
CA GLU A 87 0.77 -39.81 -21.12
C GLU A 87 1.58 -39.15 -22.23
N VAL A 88 2.88 -39.50 -22.33
CA VAL A 88 3.77 -38.99 -23.39
C VAL A 88 3.36 -39.58 -24.74
N GLY A 89 3.34 -38.75 -25.78
CA GLY A 89 2.88 -39.10 -27.12
C GLY A 89 1.38 -38.94 -27.32
N ARG A 90 0.59 -38.77 -26.25
CA ARG A 90 -0.85 -38.58 -26.35
C ARG A 90 -1.20 -37.20 -26.90
N GLU A 91 -2.21 -37.17 -27.77
CA GLU A 91 -2.86 -35.95 -28.21
C GLU A 91 -3.81 -35.42 -27.12
N VAL A 92 -3.72 -34.13 -26.85
CA VAL A 92 -4.45 -33.43 -25.80
C VAL A 92 -5.01 -32.12 -26.33
N GLN A 93 -6.22 -31.76 -25.89
CA GLN A 93 -6.83 -30.46 -26.18
C GLN A 93 -6.44 -29.48 -25.07
N LEU A 94 -5.89 -28.34 -25.45
CA LEU A 94 -5.66 -27.20 -24.57
C LEU A 94 -6.88 -26.32 -24.51
N LYS A 95 -7.15 -25.75 -23.35
CA LYS A 95 -8.17 -24.70 -23.16
C LYS A 95 -7.61 -23.60 -22.28
N VAL A 96 -7.58 -22.37 -22.76
CA VAL A 96 -7.11 -21.22 -21.98
C VAL A 96 -8.22 -20.72 -21.05
N ASP A 97 -7.85 -20.23 -19.86
CA ASP A 97 -8.70 -19.35 -19.08
C ASP A 97 -8.83 -18.01 -19.82
N TRP A 98 -9.91 -17.89 -20.61
CA TRP A 98 -10.09 -16.76 -21.51
C TRP A 98 -10.29 -15.43 -20.78
N GLU A 99 -10.97 -15.42 -19.63
CA GLU A 99 -11.17 -14.19 -18.86
C GLU A 99 -9.82 -13.61 -18.42
N ARG A 100 -8.94 -14.47 -17.88
CA ARG A 100 -7.58 -14.10 -17.51
C ARG A 100 -6.76 -13.66 -18.72
N ARG A 101 -6.75 -14.44 -19.80
CA ARG A 101 -5.99 -14.15 -21.02
C ARG A 101 -6.39 -12.78 -21.60
N PHE A 102 -7.69 -12.55 -21.76
CA PHE A 102 -8.20 -11.33 -22.37
C PHE A 102 -7.91 -10.11 -21.49
N ASP A 103 -8.06 -10.23 -20.15
CA ASP A 103 -7.63 -9.19 -19.21
C ASP A 103 -6.14 -8.84 -19.40
N HIS A 104 -5.27 -9.85 -19.45
CA HIS A 104 -3.84 -9.61 -19.65
C HIS A 104 -3.54 -8.93 -20.99
N MET A 105 -4.18 -9.36 -22.08
CA MET A 105 -4.05 -8.72 -23.40
C MET A 105 -4.49 -7.25 -23.37
N GLN A 106 -5.57 -6.94 -22.64
CA GLN A 106 -6.05 -5.58 -22.45
C GLN A 106 -5.03 -4.73 -21.66
N GLN A 107 -4.56 -5.22 -20.52
CA GLN A 107 -3.59 -4.48 -19.71
C GLN A 107 -2.28 -4.24 -20.46
N HIS A 108 -1.77 -5.27 -21.15
CA HIS A 108 -0.51 -5.19 -21.86
C HIS A 108 -0.60 -4.25 -23.07
N SER A 109 -1.62 -4.38 -23.91
CA SER A 109 -1.78 -3.50 -25.07
C SER A 109 -2.09 -2.06 -24.65
N GLY A 110 -2.86 -1.87 -23.56
CA GLY A 110 -3.05 -0.56 -22.95
C GLY A 110 -1.75 0.06 -22.44
N GLN A 111 -0.84 -0.75 -21.88
CA GLN A 111 0.49 -0.27 -21.51
C GLN A 111 1.27 0.26 -22.72
N HIS A 112 1.35 -0.48 -23.82
CA HIS A 112 2.05 0.00 -25.03
C HIS A 112 1.49 1.32 -25.53
N LEU A 113 0.15 1.42 -25.57
CA LEU A 113 -0.53 2.65 -26.00
C LEU A 113 -0.24 3.84 -25.06
N ILE A 114 -0.28 3.64 -23.74
CA ILE A 114 0.08 4.70 -22.78
C ILE A 114 1.54 5.10 -22.95
N THR A 115 2.45 4.14 -23.07
CA THR A 115 3.89 4.40 -23.22
C THR A 115 4.19 5.22 -24.47
N ALA A 116 3.62 4.85 -25.61
CA ALA A 116 3.79 5.58 -26.87
C ALA A 116 3.28 7.03 -26.78
N LEU A 117 2.11 7.23 -26.16
CA LEU A 117 1.51 8.55 -26.01
C LEU A 117 2.23 9.41 -24.96
N ALA A 118 2.71 8.82 -23.86
CA ALA A 118 3.49 9.54 -22.86
C ALA A 118 4.83 10.04 -23.43
N ASP A 119 5.50 9.23 -24.26
CA ASP A 119 6.74 9.64 -24.94
C ASP A 119 6.46 10.69 -26.03
N SER A 120 5.49 10.46 -26.92
CA SER A 120 5.20 11.41 -28.01
C SER A 120 4.64 12.76 -27.54
N MET A 121 3.80 12.78 -26.50
CA MET A 121 3.18 14.02 -26.01
C MET A 121 4.12 14.82 -25.09
N PHE A 122 4.96 14.13 -24.32
CA PHE A 122 5.71 14.76 -23.22
C PHE A 122 7.21 14.42 -23.16
N GLY A 123 7.69 13.50 -24.00
CA GLY A 123 9.06 12.99 -23.97
C GLY A 123 9.35 12.07 -22.78
N TYR A 124 8.31 11.50 -22.15
CA TYR A 124 8.46 10.67 -20.95
C TYR A 124 8.60 9.20 -21.31
N LYS A 125 9.85 8.73 -21.33
CA LYS A 125 10.16 7.32 -21.61
C LYS A 125 9.73 6.41 -20.48
N THR A 126 9.30 5.19 -20.83
CA THR A 126 9.03 4.13 -19.85
C THR A 126 10.32 3.43 -19.46
N THR A 127 10.58 3.25 -18.17
CA THR A 127 11.77 2.54 -17.67
C THR A 127 11.48 1.17 -17.10
N SER A 128 10.26 0.93 -16.64
CA SER A 128 9.75 -0.39 -16.29
C SER A 128 8.23 -0.36 -16.24
N TRP A 129 7.60 -1.52 -16.26
CA TRP A 129 6.17 -1.65 -16.03
C TRP A 129 5.89 -2.93 -15.25
N GLU A 130 4.70 -3.01 -14.65
CA GLU A 130 4.23 -4.18 -13.92
C GLU A 130 2.74 -4.41 -14.24
N LEU A 131 2.40 -5.64 -14.62
CA LEU A 131 1.02 -6.10 -14.71
C LEU A 131 0.64 -6.73 -13.36
N GLY A 132 0.17 -5.89 -12.43
CA GLY A 132 -0.27 -6.35 -11.12
C GLY A 132 -1.63 -7.06 -11.17
N ARG A 133 -1.98 -7.77 -10.09
CA ARG A 133 -3.23 -8.55 -10.00
C ARG A 133 -4.50 -7.69 -10.04
N GLN A 134 -4.46 -6.51 -9.44
CA GLN A 134 -5.61 -5.58 -9.39
C GLN A 134 -5.40 -4.34 -10.24
N ARG A 135 -4.17 -3.80 -10.24
CA ARG A 135 -3.79 -2.56 -10.93
C ARG A 135 -2.46 -2.79 -11.63
N SER A 136 -2.27 -2.09 -12.74
CA SER A 136 -1.00 -2.12 -13.48
C SER A 136 -0.29 -0.77 -13.34
N THR A 137 1.03 -0.78 -13.50
CA THR A 137 1.87 0.39 -13.25
C THR A 137 2.90 0.57 -14.36
N ILE A 138 3.12 1.81 -14.80
CA ILE A 138 4.20 2.21 -15.71
C ILE A 138 5.11 3.19 -14.97
N GLU A 139 6.39 2.88 -14.86
CA GLU A 139 7.40 3.82 -14.35
C GLU A 139 7.88 4.70 -15.50
N LEU A 140 7.61 6.01 -15.40
CA LEU A 140 8.02 7.03 -16.36
C LEU A 140 9.28 7.74 -15.88
N ASP A 141 10.17 8.07 -16.82
CA ASP A 141 11.43 8.79 -16.58
C ASP A 141 11.21 10.29 -16.37
N THR A 142 10.44 10.62 -15.34
CA THR A 142 10.12 11.99 -14.92
C THR A 142 9.81 12.00 -13.43
N PRO A 143 10.23 13.03 -12.66
CA PRO A 143 10.01 13.06 -11.22
C PRO A 143 8.52 13.19 -10.83
N SER A 144 7.66 13.68 -11.74
CA SER A 144 6.23 13.86 -11.47
C SER A 144 5.44 14.07 -12.77
N LEU A 145 4.17 13.69 -12.76
CA LEU A 145 3.17 14.09 -13.76
C LEU A 145 2.18 15.07 -13.14
N LYS A 146 1.90 16.19 -13.80
CA LYS A 146 0.87 17.13 -13.35
C LYS A 146 -0.52 16.55 -13.60
N PRO A 147 -1.55 16.87 -12.78
CA PRO A 147 -2.92 16.39 -12.99
C PRO A 147 -3.44 16.62 -14.42
N ALA A 148 -3.22 17.82 -14.98
CA ALA A 148 -3.61 18.13 -16.35
C ALA A 148 -2.91 17.27 -17.43
N GLN A 149 -1.68 16.81 -17.17
CA GLN A 149 -0.98 15.89 -18.09
C GLN A 149 -1.57 14.48 -18.01
N VAL A 150 -1.95 14.03 -16.81
CA VAL A 150 -2.65 12.74 -16.63
C VAL A 150 -4.00 12.76 -17.36
N GLU A 151 -4.77 13.83 -17.21
CA GLU A 151 -6.06 13.99 -17.89
C GLU A 151 -5.91 14.03 -19.41
N ALA A 152 -4.95 14.81 -19.92
CA ALA A 152 -4.67 14.88 -21.36
C ALA A 152 -4.21 13.53 -21.94
N LEU A 153 -3.36 12.80 -21.21
CA LEU A 153 -2.92 11.45 -21.60
C LEU A 153 -4.09 10.46 -21.62
N GLU A 154 -4.91 10.43 -20.56
CA GLU A 154 -6.10 9.57 -20.47
C GLU A 154 -7.07 9.84 -21.64
N ALA A 155 -7.30 11.11 -21.96
CA ALA A 155 -8.17 11.51 -23.06
C ALA A 155 -7.62 11.04 -24.41
N ALA A 156 -6.33 11.25 -24.67
CA ALA A 156 -5.67 10.83 -25.91
C ALA A 156 -5.66 9.30 -26.08
N VAL A 157 -5.38 8.56 -25.00
CA VAL A 157 -5.42 7.08 -25.03
C VAL A 157 -6.81 6.58 -25.37
N ASN A 158 -7.84 7.09 -24.68
CA ASN A 158 -9.22 6.68 -24.96
C ASN A 158 -9.71 7.14 -26.34
N GLU A 159 -9.18 8.22 -26.90
CA GLU A 159 -9.44 8.62 -28.28
C GLU A 159 -8.91 7.58 -29.28
N LYS A 160 -7.67 7.12 -29.11
CA LYS A 160 -7.09 6.06 -29.94
C LYS A 160 -7.86 4.74 -29.84
N ILE A 161 -8.36 4.40 -28.64
CA ILE A 161 -9.27 3.25 -28.44
C ILE A 161 -10.54 3.40 -29.27
N ARG A 162 -11.21 4.56 -29.20
CA ARG A 162 -12.44 4.83 -29.97
C ARG A 162 -12.21 4.87 -31.48
N ALA A 163 -11.00 5.24 -31.91
CA ALA A 163 -10.63 5.24 -33.32
C ALA A 163 -10.48 3.81 -33.90
N ASN A 164 -10.61 2.76 -33.10
CA ASN A 164 -10.59 1.36 -33.56
C ASN A 164 -9.33 1.02 -34.37
N ILE A 165 -8.17 1.47 -33.87
CA ILE A 165 -6.89 1.31 -34.56
C ILE A 165 -6.45 -0.18 -34.52
N PRO A 166 -6.09 -0.77 -35.66
CA PRO A 166 -5.53 -2.12 -35.73
C PRO A 166 -4.25 -2.30 -34.93
N VAL A 167 -4.08 -3.48 -34.35
CA VAL A 167 -2.84 -3.92 -33.71
C VAL A 167 -2.40 -5.21 -34.40
N THR A 168 -1.23 -5.18 -35.02
CA THR A 168 -0.71 -6.30 -35.80
C THR A 168 0.56 -6.88 -35.19
N VAL A 169 0.76 -8.18 -35.42
CA VAL A 169 1.95 -8.90 -35.00
C VAL A 169 2.78 -9.18 -36.23
N GLN A 170 4.02 -8.69 -36.27
CA GLN A 170 4.98 -8.96 -37.32
C GLN A 170 6.09 -9.87 -36.77
N LEU A 171 6.41 -10.93 -37.50
CA LEU A 171 7.55 -11.80 -37.23
C LEU A 171 8.61 -11.51 -38.27
N LEU A 172 9.67 -10.82 -37.87
CA LEU A 172 10.80 -10.54 -38.74
C LEU A 172 11.86 -11.65 -38.63
N SER A 173 12.41 -12.03 -39.77
CA SER A 173 13.63 -12.84 -39.83
C SER A 173 14.83 -11.99 -39.42
N LEU A 174 15.90 -12.64 -38.97
CA LEU A 174 17.18 -11.97 -38.69
C LEU A 174 17.79 -11.31 -39.95
N ASP A 175 17.41 -11.82 -41.12
CA ASP A 175 17.90 -11.35 -42.43
C ASP A 175 17.04 -10.21 -43.02
N ASP A 176 15.94 -9.81 -42.38
CA ASP A 176 15.08 -8.76 -42.91
C ASP A 176 15.77 -7.38 -42.79
N PRO A 177 15.78 -6.55 -43.86
CA PRO A 177 16.52 -5.27 -43.92
C PRO A 177 15.93 -4.15 -43.03
N VAL A 178 15.03 -4.48 -42.10
CA VAL A 178 14.42 -3.52 -41.17
C VAL A 178 15.46 -3.14 -40.12
N ARG A 179 16.25 -2.11 -40.44
CA ARG A 179 17.01 -1.31 -39.48
C ARG A 179 16.05 -0.76 -38.42
N SER A 180 15.89 -1.45 -37.30
CA SER A 180 15.15 -0.92 -36.15
C SER A 180 16.10 -0.68 -34.97
N ARG A 181 16.15 0.58 -34.52
CA ARG A 181 16.81 1.00 -33.28
C ARG A 181 16.38 0.07 -32.14
N GLY A 182 17.33 -0.44 -31.36
CA GLY A 182 17.04 -1.19 -30.12
C GLY A 182 17.04 -2.71 -30.22
N LEU A 183 17.51 -3.29 -31.34
CA LEU A 183 17.79 -4.74 -31.41
C LEU A 183 18.95 -5.13 -30.47
N PRO A 184 18.82 -6.22 -29.67
CA PRO A 184 19.96 -6.81 -28.97
C PRO A 184 20.97 -7.36 -29.96
N ASP A 185 22.26 -7.33 -29.62
CA ASP A 185 23.35 -7.78 -30.51
C ASP A 185 23.29 -9.30 -30.87
N ASP A 186 22.45 -10.09 -30.19
CA ASP A 186 22.30 -11.55 -30.43
C ASP A 186 20.86 -12.05 -30.17
N PRO A 187 19.95 -11.99 -31.15
CA PRO A 187 18.60 -12.52 -30.99
C PRO A 187 18.54 -14.03 -31.27
N ALA A 188 18.24 -14.84 -30.26
CA ALA A 188 17.96 -16.27 -30.40
C ALA A 188 16.56 -16.53 -31.01
N GLY A 189 16.39 -16.24 -32.31
CA GLY A 189 15.19 -16.53 -33.11
C GLY A 189 14.49 -15.30 -33.72
N PRO A 190 13.33 -15.49 -34.38
CA PRO A 190 12.63 -14.41 -35.07
C PRO A 190 12.19 -13.31 -34.11
N ILE A 191 12.33 -12.05 -34.54
CA ILE A 191 11.99 -10.86 -33.76
C ILE A 191 10.49 -10.61 -33.91
N ARG A 192 9.77 -10.56 -32.78
CA ARG A 192 8.33 -10.28 -32.75
C ARG A 192 8.08 -8.80 -32.45
N ILE A 193 7.49 -8.12 -33.41
CA ILE A 193 7.10 -6.71 -33.31
C ILE A 193 5.59 -6.62 -33.19
N ILE A 194 5.14 -5.79 -32.25
CA ILE A 194 3.76 -5.37 -32.11
C ILE A 194 3.65 -3.97 -32.70
N ASP A 195 2.84 -3.83 -33.74
CA ASP A 195 2.61 -2.59 -34.45
C ASP A 195 1.19 -2.10 -34.15
N ILE A 196 1.10 -0.97 -33.47
CA ILE A 196 -0.14 -0.21 -33.28
C ILE A 196 -0.15 0.84 -34.39
N GLU A 197 -1.00 0.62 -35.39
CA GLU A 197 -0.95 1.36 -36.65
C GLU A 197 -0.95 2.89 -36.44
N GLY A 198 0.08 3.55 -36.97
CA GLY A 198 0.23 5.01 -36.88
C GLY A 198 0.48 5.56 -35.48
N VAL A 199 0.79 4.70 -34.50
CA VAL A 199 1.10 5.09 -33.12
C VAL A 199 2.50 4.64 -32.74
N ASP A 200 2.78 3.33 -32.78
CA ASP A 200 4.05 2.79 -32.27
C ASP A 200 4.31 1.35 -32.76
N ALA A 201 5.58 0.98 -32.87
CA ALA A 201 6.01 -0.36 -33.26
C ALA A 201 7.17 -0.84 -32.36
N ASN A 202 6.88 -1.79 -31.48
CA ASN A 202 7.82 -2.24 -30.44
C ASN A 202 8.04 -3.75 -30.46
N MET A 203 9.25 -4.15 -30.08
CA MET A 203 9.52 -5.56 -29.80
C MET A 203 8.79 -5.99 -28.52
N CYS A 204 7.94 -7.01 -28.63
CA CYS A 204 7.25 -7.55 -27.47
C CYS A 204 6.93 -9.03 -27.67
N CYS A 205 7.18 -9.81 -26.62
CA CYS A 205 6.83 -11.22 -26.59
C CYS A 205 5.44 -11.51 -26.01
N GLY A 206 4.75 -10.53 -25.41
CA GLY A 206 3.46 -10.73 -24.75
C GLY A 206 2.29 -10.94 -25.70
N THR A 207 1.12 -11.24 -25.14
CA THR A 207 -0.12 -11.37 -25.91
C THR A 207 -0.81 -10.02 -26.03
N HIS A 208 -1.35 -9.70 -27.20
CA HIS A 208 -1.95 -8.40 -27.49
C HIS A 208 -3.33 -8.54 -28.09
N VAL A 209 -4.17 -7.53 -27.87
CA VAL A 209 -5.42 -7.40 -28.63
C VAL A 209 -5.10 -7.14 -30.10
N SER A 210 -6.01 -7.52 -31.00
CA SER A 210 -5.87 -7.27 -32.45
C SER A 210 -6.37 -5.89 -32.88
N ASN A 211 -7.06 -5.18 -31.98
CA ASN A 211 -7.57 -3.84 -32.22
C ASN A 211 -7.68 -3.08 -30.89
N LEU A 212 -7.37 -1.79 -30.88
CA LEU A 212 -7.46 -0.96 -29.67
C LEU A 212 -8.89 -0.87 -29.12
N SER A 213 -9.94 -1.03 -29.94
CA SER A 213 -11.33 -1.03 -29.45
C SER A 213 -11.62 -2.17 -28.46
N HIS A 214 -10.87 -3.28 -28.53
CA HIS A 214 -10.96 -4.37 -27.57
C HIS A 214 -10.47 -4.00 -26.17
N LEU A 215 -9.75 -2.89 -26.01
CA LEU A 215 -9.42 -2.32 -24.70
C LEU A 215 -10.65 -1.76 -23.99
N GLN A 216 -11.71 -1.42 -24.74
CA GLN A 216 -12.96 -0.81 -24.30
C GLN A 216 -12.78 0.60 -23.70
N VAL A 217 -12.03 0.70 -22.60
CA VAL A 217 -11.78 1.94 -21.87
C VAL A 217 -10.47 1.80 -21.08
N ILE A 218 -9.80 2.92 -20.87
CA ILE A 218 -8.71 3.02 -19.89
C ILE A 218 -9.03 4.05 -18.81
N LYS A 219 -8.55 3.79 -17.59
CA LYS A 219 -8.55 4.76 -16.50
C LYS A 219 -7.15 4.88 -15.90
N LEU A 220 -6.64 6.10 -15.83
CA LEU A 220 -5.45 6.46 -15.06
C LEU A 220 -5.89 6.83 -13.65
N LEU A 221 -5.40 6.10 -12.65
CA LEU A 221 -5.79 6.27 -11.24
C LEU A 221 -4.98 7.35 -10.52
N GLY A 222 -3.94 7.86 -11.17
CA GLY A 222 -3.00 8.83 -10.61
C GLY A 222 -1.58 8.29 -10.59
N THR A 223 -0.74 8.94 -9.78
CA THR A 223 0.69 8.67 -9.75
C THR A 223 1.20 8.42 -8.35
N GLU A 224 2.14 7.49 -8.22
CA GLU A 224 2.94 7.26 -7.02
C GLU A 224 4.40 7.63 -7.26
N LYS A 225 5.16 7.76 -6.17
CA LYS A 225 6.60 7.98 -6.25
C LYS A 225 7.27 6.70 -6.77
N GLY A 226 7.99 6.81 -7.88
CA GLY A 226 8.79 5.72 -8.43
C GLY A 226 10.18 5.65 -7.80
N LYS A 227 11.10 4.97 -8.48
CA LYS A 227 12.55 5.02 -8.15
C LYS A 227 13.10 6.44 -8.28
N LYS A 228 14.37 6.63 -7.93
CA LYS A 228 15.05 7.95 -7.89
C LYS A 228 14.73 8.80 -9.13
N ASN A 229 14.04 9.94 -8.90
CA ASN A 229 13.58 10.91 -9.91
C ASN A 229 12.59 10.38 -10.96
N LYS A 230 11.79 9.36 -10.61
CA LYS A 230 10.79 8.76 -11.49
C LYS A 230 9.41 8.72 -10.84
N THR A 231 8.39 8.49 -11.65
CA THR A 231 6.99 8.39 -11.19
C THR A 231 6.32 7.16 -11.75
N ASN A 232 5.51 6.53 -10.91
CA ASN A 232 4.72 5.35 -11.24
C ASN A 232 3.30 5.80 -11.61
N LEU A 233 2.93 5.70 -12.88
CA LEU A 233 1.57 5.93 -13.36
C LEU A 233 0.75 4.64 -13.20
N ILE A 234 -0.33 4.71 -12.42
CA ILE A 234 -1.20 3.57 -12.14
C ILE A 234 -2.39 3.61 -13.11
N PHE A 235 -2.69 2.47 -13.72
CA PHE A 235 -3.75 2.38 -14.72
C PHE A 235 -4.54 1.07 -14.65
N LEU A 236 -5.75 1.13 -15.22
CA LEU A 236 -6.67 0.02 -15.42
C LEU A 236 -7.22 0.05 -16.84
N VAL A 237 -7.32 -1.11 -17.49
CA VAL A 237 -7.89 -1.24 -18.83
C VAL A 237 -9.08 -2.20 -18.81
N GLY A 238 -10.07 -1.97 -19.67
CA GLY A 238 -11.16 -2.91 -19.96
C GLY A 238 -11.99 -3.29 -18.75
N PHE A 239 -12.21 -4.59 -18.56
CA PHE A 239 -13.07 -5.11 -17.49
C PHE A 239 -12.61 -4.70 -16.08
N ARG A 240 -11.32 -4.42 -15.88
CA ARG A 240 -10.83 -3.92 -14.58
C ARG A 240 -11.39 -2.55 -14.24
N VAL A 241 -11.64 -1.69 -15.23
CA VAL A 241 -12.27 -0.38 -15.00
C VAL A 241 -13.70 -0.57 -14.49
N LEU A 242 -14.47 -1.43 -15.17
CA LEU A 242 -15.86 -1.73 -14.79
C LEU A 242 -15.94 -2.36 -13.39
N LYS A 243 -15.05 -3.32 -13.12
CA LYS A 243 -14.97 -3.94 -11.79
C LYS A 243 -14.54 -2.93 -10.75
N TYR A 244 -13.62 -2.02 -11.06
CA TYR A 244 -13.18 -1.00 -10.12
C TYR A 244 -14.34 -0.06 -9.77
N THR A 245 -15.05 0.48 -10.76
CA THR A 245 -16.16 1.42 -10.54
C THR A 245 -17.34 0.79 -9.80
N SER A 246 -17.62 -0.50 -9.99
CA SER A 246 -18.71 -1.18 -9.28
C SER A 246 -18.52 -1.24 -7.75
N HIS A 247 -17.27 -1.17 -7.27
CA HIS A 247 -16.98 -1.12 -5.83
C HIS A 247 -17.27 0.26 -5.20
N TYR A 248 -17.45 1.30 -6.03
CA TYR A 248 -17.69 2.68 -5.58
C TYR A 248 -19.16 3.11 -5.67
N ASN A 249 -20.11 2.18 -5.79
CA ASN A 249 -21.56 2.44 -5.75
C ASN A 249 -22.10 2.89 -4.36
N LEU A 250 -21.26 3.47 -3.51
CA LEU A 250 -21.61 3.91 -2.15
C LEU A 250 -22.00 5.39 -2.13
N THR A 251 -23.30 5.67 -2.25
CA THR A 251 -23.94 6.97 -1.96
C THR A 251 -23.44 8.17 -2.79
N GLY A 252 -24.29 9.19 -2.97
CA GLY A 252 -24.01 10.32 -3.87
C GLY A 252 -22.65 10.99 -3.57
N PRO A 253 -21.72 11.09 -4.55
CA PRO A 253 -20.36 11.56 -4.32
C PRO A 253 -20.26 13.03 -3.90
N ASP A 254 -21.31 13.82 -4.17
CA ASP A 254 -21.31 15.26 -3.98
C ASP A 254 -21.18 15.67 -2.50
N ASP A 255 -21.70 14.87 -1.58
CA ASP A 255 -21.73 15.22 -0.15
C ASP A 255 -20.52 14.68 0.63
N HIS A 256 -19.64 13.87 0.03
CA HIS A 256 -18.53 13.23 0.78
C HIS A 256 -17.54 14.26 1.33
N VAL A 257 -17.21 15.28 0.53
CA VAL A 257 -16.30 16.34 0.96
C VAL A 257 -16.90 17.11 2.13
N ASP A 258 -18.18 17.45 2.04
CA ASP A 258 -18.90 18.18 3.09
C ASP A 258 -19.09 17.33 4.35
N ALA A 259 -19.35 16.03 4.20
CA ALA A 259 -19.43 15.08 5.31
C ALA A 259 -18.08 14.97 6.04
N VAL A 260 -16.96 14.87 5.31
CA VAL A 260 -15.61 14.84 5.88
C VAL A 260 -15.30 16.15 6.59
N ASP A 261 -15.61 17.31 5.99
CA ASP A 261 -15.43 18.61 6.62
C ASP A 261 -16.28 18.76 7.90
N LYS A 262 -17.53 18.30 7.87
CA LYS A 262 -18.42 18.28 9.05
C LYS A 262 -17.87 17.40 10.16
N ILE A 263 -17.33 16.22 9.83
CA ILE A 263 -16.65 15.35 10.81
C ILE A 263 -15.43 16.06 11.40
N GLN A 264 -14.57 16.67 10.58
CA GLN A 264 -13.40 17.40 11.05
C GLN A 264 -13.78 18.56 11.99
N LYS A 265 -14.81 19.34 11.65
CA LYS A 265 -15.34 20.41 12.50
C LYS A 265 -15.89 19.86 13.82
N THR A 266 -16.63 18.76 13.78
CA THR A 266 -17.18 18.10 14.97
C THR A 266 -16.07 17.59 15.89
N VAL A 267 -15.03 16.96 15.34
CA VAL A 267 -13.87 16.47 16.11
C VAL A 267 -13.16 17.63 16.82
N LYS A 268 -12.92 18.75 16.13
CA LYS A 268 -12.32 19.95 16.73
C LYS A 268 -13.18 20.53 17.86
N ALA A 269 -14.50 20.58 17.67
CA ALA A 269 -15.43 21.06 18.69
C ALA A 269 -15.43 20.16 19.94
N LEU A 270 -15.44 18.84 19.75
CA LEU A 270 -15.36 17.86 20.85
C LEU A 270 -14.04 17.95 21.60
N GLN A 271 -12.91 18.13 20.91
CA GLN A 271 -11.61 18.35 21.55
C GLN A 271 -11.60 19.60 22.43
N LYS A 272 -12.16 20.71 21.94
CA LYS A 272 -12.29 21.95 22.72
C LYS A 272 -13.21 21.77 23.93
N CYS A 273 -14.33 21.08 23.76
CA CYS A 273 -15.27 20.79 24.85
C CYS A 273 -14.60 19.91 25.93
N ASN A 274 -13.85 18.88 25.54
CA ASN A 274 -13.14 18.02 26.47
C ASN A 274 -12.10 18.80 27.31
N LEU A 275 -11.32 19.67 26.67
CA LEU A 275 -10.38 20.55 27.38
C LEU A 275 -11.09 21.46 28.39
N ASN A 276 -12.24 22.04 28.04
CA ASN A 276 -13.02 22.85 28.98
C ASN A 276 -13.54 22.03 30.17
N LEU A 277 -14.07 20.84 29.92
CA LEU A 277 -14.54 19.95 30.99
C LEU A 277 -13.40 19.53 31.92
N LEU A 278 -12.19 19.30 31.40
CA LEU A 278 -11.01 19.06 32.22
C LEU A 278 -10.68 20.27 33.11
N ARG A 279 -10.75 21.50 32.58
CA ARG A 279 -10.54 22.73 33.37
C ARG A 279 -11.57 22.85 34.50
N ASP A 280 -12.85 22.67 34.19
CA ASP A 280 -13.93 22.73 35.19
C ASP A 280 -13.74 21.64 36.26
N MET A 281 -13.37 20.42 35.85
CA MET A 281 -13.09 19.32 36.76
C MET A 281 -11.86 19.62 37.64
N ALA A 282 -10.80 20.25 37.11
CA ALA A 282 -9.64 20.66 37.89
C ALA A 282 -10.02 21.63 39.02
N VAL A 283 -10.85 22.62 38.72
CA VAL A 283 -11.36 23.58 39.72
C VAL A 283 -12.17 22.86 40.80
N LEU A 284 -13.09 21.96 40.40
CA LEU A 284 -13.92 21.22 41.34
C LEU A 284 -13.10 20.28 42.24
N VAL A 285 -12.09 19.60 41.68
CA VAL A 285 -11.17 18.74 42.44
C VAL A 285 -10.45 19.55 43.53
N ALA A 286 -9.92 20.72 43.17
CA ALA A 286 -9.24 21.60 44.12
C ALA A 286 -10.20 22.18 45.18
N GLN A 287 -11.41 22.59 44.79
CA GLN A 287 -12.43 23.09 45.72
C GLN A 287 -12.88 22.01 46.71
N ASN A 288 -13.08 20.77 46.25
CA ASN A 288 -13.46 19.66 47.11
C ASN A 288 -12.39 19.39 48.18
N PHE A 289 -11.11 19.48 47.82
CA PHE A 289 -10.01 19.40 48.80
C PHE A 289 -10.05 20.57 49.79
N LYS A 290 -10.22 21.82 49.31
CA LYS A 290 -10.26 23.03 50.16
C LYS A 290 -11.41 23.02 51.18
N LEU A 291 -12.58 22.49 50.78
CA LEU A 291 -13.78 22.46 51.59
C LEU A 291 -13.82 21.28 52.58
N ASN A 292 -12.92 20.29 52.45
CA ASN A 292 -12.86 19.17 53.36
C ASN A 292 -12.34 19.63 54.74
N PRO A 293 -13.13 19.54 55.83
CA PRO A 293 -12.71 19.96 57.16
C PRO A 293 -11.55 19.14 57.73
N GLU A 294 -11.38 17.89 57.26
CA GLU A 294 -10.30 16.98 57.68
C GLU A 294 -9.09 17.01 56.74
N ARG A 295 -8.99 18.04 55.89
CA ARG A 295 -7.86 18.15 54.96
C ARG A 295 -6.54 18.32 55.71
N GLY A 296 -5.56 17.48 55.36
CA GLY A 296 -4.18 17.64 55.79
C GLY A 296 -3.41 18.66 54.94
N ASN A 297 -2.09 18.73 55.14
CA ASN A 297 -1.14 19.55 54.38
C ASN A 297 -0.60 18.86 53.11
N PHE A 298 -1.22 17.76 52.66
CA PHE A 298 -0.83 17.00 51.49
C PHE A 298 -2.02 16.67 50.60
N PHE A 299 -1.87 16.85 49.28
CA PHE A 299 -2.85 16.45 48.27
C PHE A 299 -2.17 15.71 47.13
N ALA A 300 -2.68 14.53 46.79
CA ALA A 300 -2.27 13.78 45.61
C ALA A 300 -3.45 13.48 44.70
N PHE A 301 -3.24 13.60 43.37
CA PHE A 301 -4.29 13.28 42.41
C PHE A 301 -3.73 12.80 41.07
N HIS A 302 -4.36 11.78 40.50
CA HIS A 302 -4.04 11.24 39.19
C HIS A 302 -5.23 11.34 38.25
N LYS A 303 -4.99 11.82 37.02
CA LYS A 303 -6.01 11.82 35.96
C LYS A 303 -5.40 11.43 34.63
N LYS A 304 -5.78 10.27 34.12
CA LYS A 304 -5.29 9.75 32.83
C LYS A 304 -5.47 10.75 31.68
N GLU A 305 -6.63 11.38 31.56
CA GLU A 305 -6.97 12.29 30.46
C GLU A 305 -6.50 13.74 30.67
N GLY A 306 -5.86 14.05 31.81
CA GLY A 306 -5.41 15.40 32.11
C GLY A 306 -4.19 15.82 31.29
N ASP A 307 -3.94 17.12 31.26
CA ASP A 307 -2.74 17.71 30.68
C ASP A 307 -2.00 18.62 31.69
N ASN A 308 -0.99 19.35 31.23
CA ASN A 308 -0.26 20.29 32.10
C ASN A 308 -1.15 21.43 32.62
N GLU A 309 -2.14 21.87 31.84
CA GLU A 309 -3.04 22.94 32.24
C GLU A 309 -3.96 22.46 33.36
N PHE A 310 -4.51 21.25 33.22
CA PHE A 310 -5.28 20.55 34.25
C PHE A 310 -4.55 20.50 35.60
N MET A 311 -3.30 20.02 35.61
CA MET A 311 -2.49 19.98 36.84
C MET A 311 -2.19 21.38 37.38
N SER A 312 -1.90 22.33 36.50
CA SER A 312 -1.60 23.71 36.90
C SER A 312 -2.80 24.42 37.54
N ILE A 313 -4.01 24.19 37.04
CA ILE A 313 -5.25 24.73 37.62
C ILE A 313 -5.44 24.20 39.03
N ILE A 314 -5.32 22.88 39.24
CA ILE A 314 -5.46 22.29 40.58
C ILE A 314 -4.44 22.90 41.54
N ALA A 315 -3.16 22.94 41.14
CA ALA A 315 -2.09 23.47 41.99
C ALA A 315 -2.29 24.96 42.33
N ASN A 316 -2.75 25.77 41.38
CA ASN A 316 -3.08 27.18 41.63
C ASN A 316 -4.25 27.32 42.61
N GLU A 317 -5.32 26.54 42.39
CA GLU A 317 -6.55 26.65 43.17
C GLU A 317 -6.38 26.20 44.62
N ILE A 318 -5.56 25.19 44.92
CA ILE A 318 -5.35 24.69 46.29
C ILE A 318 -4.60 25.69 47.18
N ALA A 319 -3.90 26.67 46.60
CA ALA A 319 -2.99 27.61 47.29
C ALA A 319 -1.84 26.88 48.02
N THR A 320 -0.76 26.64 47.28
CA THR A 320 0.38 25.77 47.66
C THR A 320 1.33 26.33 48.72
N GLU A 321 0.95 27.38 49.45
CA GLU A 321 1.81 28.02 50.46
C GLU A 321 1.96 27.17 51.72
N GLU A 322 0.91 26.41 52.08
CA GLU A 322 0.88 25.53 53.26
C GLU A 322 0.61 24.06 52.89
N THR A 323 0.26 23.78 51.63
CA THR A 323 -0.08 22.43 51.15
C THR A 323 0.93 21.95 50.10
N LEU A 324 1.44 20.74 50.30
CA LEU A 324 2.22 20.03 49.29
C LEU A 324 1.27 19.26 48.35
N VAL A 325 1.38 19.52 47.05
CA VAL A 325 0.49 19.03 46.00
C VAL A 325 1.30 18.20 45.02
N PHE A 326 0.91 16.93 44.83
CA PHE A 326 1.50 16.03 43.85
C PHE A 326 0.46 15.54 42.84
N LEU A 327 0.63 15.92 41.58
CA LEU A 327 -0.32 15.64 40.51
C LEU A 327 0.36 14.84 39.41
N THR A 328 -0.40 13.93 38.81
CA THR A 328 0.07 13.14 37.67
C THR A 328 -1.02 12.99 36.62
N VAL A 329 -0.62 12.95 35.35
CA VAL A 329 -1.49 12.68 34.21
C VAL A 329 -0.83 11.73 33.23
N GLY A 330 -1.62 10.99 32.44
CA GLY A 330 -1.13 9.94 31.53
C GLY A 330 -1.52 8.53 31.96
N GLU A 331 -1.01 7.52 31.26
CA GLU A 331 -1.37 6.11 31.49
C GLU A 331 -0.85 5.59 32.83
N GLU A 332 -1.62 4.78 33.56
CA GLU A 332 -1.26 4.29 34.91
C GLU A 332 0.08 3.54 34.98
N LYS A 333 0.44 2.83 33.91
CA LYS A 333 1.72 2.09 33.78
C LYS A 333 2.52 2.54 32.57
N GLY A 334 2.20 3.69 32.00
CA GLY A 334 2.80 4.20 30.78
C GLY A 334 3.33 5.63 30.93
N PRO A 335 3.68 6.28 29.80
CA PRO A 335 4.25 7.60 29.84
C PRO A 335 3.24 8.64 30.33
N GLY A 336 3.75 9.66 31.03
CA GLY A 336 2.91 10.69 31.61
C GLY A 336 3.69 11.93 32.05
N LEU A 337 2.98 12.84 32.69
CA LEU A 337 3.52 14.08 33.25
C LEU A 337 3.24 14.12 34.74
N PHE A 338 4.15 14.71 35.51
CA PHE A 338 3.94 14.96 36.94
C PHE A 338 4.20 16.43 37.27
N LEU A 339 3.55 16.89 38.34
CA LEU A 339 3.76 18.20 38.96
C LEU A 339 3.78 18.04 40.48
N LEU A 340 4.87 18.48 41.10
CA LEU A 340 4.98 18.73 42.53
C LEU A 340 4.96 20.24 42.76
N ALA A 341 4.02 20.75 43.56
CA ALA A 341 3.90 22.16 43.90
C ALA A 341 3.67 22.30 45.42
N GLY A 342 4.20 23.35 46.04
CA GLY A 342 4.18 23.46 47.50
C GLY A 342 5.10 24.56 48.03
N PRO A 343 5.35 24.57 49.36
CA PRO A 343 6.36 25.43 49.95
C PRO A 343 7.71 25.26 49.27
N SER A 344 8.34 26.37 48.87
CA SER A 344 9.55 26.35 48.02
C SER A 344 10.67 25.44 48.55
N GLN A 345 10.88 25.42 49.87
CA GLN A 345 11.90 24.59 50.49
C GLN A 345 11.61 23.08 50.32
N LYS A 346 10.36 22.67 50.55
CA LYS A 346 9.91 21.27 50.36
C LYS A 346 10.03 20.85 48.90
N VAL A 347 9.65 21.71 47.96
CA VAL A 347 9.69 21.38 46.53
C VAL A 347 11.13 21.24 46.02
N VAL A 348 12.05 22.09 46.49
CA VAL A 348 13.48 21.99 46.16
C VAL A 348 14.10 20.71 46.73
N GLU A 349 13.71 20.31 47.95
CA GLU A 349 14.19 19.09 48.59
C GLU A 349 13.63 17.81 47.94
N LEU A 350 12.31 17.75 47.77
CA LEU A 350 11.60 16.53 47.37
C LEU A 350 11.52 16.35 45.85
N GLY A 351 11.52 17.44 45.09
CA GLY A 351 11.37 17.42 43.62
C GLY A 351 12.38 16.52 42.91
N PRO A 352 13.70 16.62 43.18
CA PRO A 352 14.69 15.71 42.62
C PRO A 352 14.49 14.24 43.00
N ARG A 353 14.06 13.96 44.25
CA ARG A 353 13.77 12.58 44.71
C ARG A 353 12.55 11.99 43.99
N VAL A 354 11.50 12.79 43.81
CA VAL A 354 10.32 12.41 43.01
C VAL A 354 10.73 12.09 41.57
N LEU A 355 11.57 12.93 40.97
CA LEU A 355 12.05 12.73 39.60
C LEU A 355 12.85 11.43 39.45
N GLU A 356 13.71 11.13 40.42
CA GLU A 356 14.51 9.90 40.46
C GLU A 356 13.62 8.66 40.59
N MET A 357 12.65 8.66 41.53
CA MET A 357 11.73 7.54 41.73
C MET A 357 10.86 7.24 40.51
N LEU A 358 10.45 8.28 39.78
CA LEU A 358 9.67 8.13 38.56
C LEU A 358 10.53 7.93 37.30
N GLU A 359 11.86 7.93 37.44
CA GLU A 359 12.83 7.73 36.35
C GLU A 359 12.58 8.68 35.16
N GLY A 360 12.32 9.96 35.48
CA GLY A 360 11.87 10.96 34.52
C GLY A 360 12.90 12.01 34.13
N LYS A 361 12.45 12.99 33.31
CA LYS A 361 13.16 14.25 33.06
C LYS A 361 12.28 15.43 33.44
N GLY A 362 12.81 16.35 34.23
CA GLY A 362 12.05 17.48 34.75
C GLY A 362 12.94 18.55 35.36
N ALA A 363 12.34 19.66 35.75
CA ALA A 363 13.02 20.75 36.42
C ALA A 363 12.08 21.48 37.38
N GLY A 364 12.67 22.14 38.36
CA GLY A 364 11.97 22.99 39.31
C GLY A 364 12.20 24.48 39.10
N LYS A 365 11.13 25.28 39.24
CA LYS A 365 11.17 26.75 39.25
C LYS A 365 9.96 27.29 40.02
N ASN A 366 10.16 28.34 40.82
CA ASN A 366 9.10 29.09 41.52
C ASN A 366 8.13 28.22 42.33
N GLY A 367 8.65 27.38 43.24
CA GLY A 367 7.79 26.53 44.10
C GLY A 367 7.09 25.39 43.36
N ARG A 368 7.54 25.05 42.15
CA ARG A 368 7.05 23.91 41.35
C ARG A 368 8.20 23.07 40.84
N PHE A 369 7.98 21.77 40.74
CA PHE A 369 8.85 20.80 40.10
C PHE A 369 8.01 19.91 39.18
N GLN A 370 8.30 19.90 37.88
CA GLN A 370 7.49 19.17 36.92
C GLN A 370 8.35 18.47 35.87
N GLY A 371 7.83 17.39 35.30
CA GLY A 371 8.58 16.59 34.35
C GLY A 371 7.74 15.59 33.58
N LYS A 372 8.40 14.95 32.62
CA LYS A 372 7.87 13.82 31.86
C LYS A 372 8.51 12.53 32.36
N VAL A 373 7.71 11.48 32.43
CA VAL A 373 8.14 10.15 32.87
C VAL A 373 7.72 9.12 31.84
N ASN A 374 8.49 8.05 31.71
CA ASN A 374 8.18 6.96 30.78
C ASN A 374 7.20 5.93 31.38
N SER A 375 7.06 5.90 32.71
CA SER A 375 6.15 5.02 33.43
C SER A 375 5.65 5.68 34.72
N MET A 376 4.34 5.61 34.96
CA MET A 376 3.70 6.02 36.23
C MET A 376 3.56 4.89 37.26
N ALA A 377 4.14 3.70 36.99
CA ALA A 377 3.94 2.52 37.84
C ALA A 377 4.35 2.73 39.31
N ARG A 378 5.34 3.60 39.57
CA ARG A 378 5.87 3.90 40.91
C ARG A 378 5.21 5.12 41.58
N ARG A 379 4.16 5.69 40.99
CA ARG A 379 3.42 6.85 41.54
C ARG A 379 2.96 6.61 42.99
N GLY A 380 2.46 5.40 43.29
CA GLY A 380 1.99 5.06 44.63
C GLY A 380 3.10 5.09 45.70
N GLU A 381 4.33 4.68 45.33
CA GLU A 381 5.49 4.77 46.23
C GLU A 381 5.86 6.23 46.51
N VAL A 382 5.80 7.08 45.46
CA VAL A 382 6.05 8.52 45.60
C VAL A 382 5.00 9.17 46.50
N GLU A 383 3.73 8.85 46.31
CA GLU A 383 2.64 9.37 47.15
C GLU A 383 2.81 9.01 48.62
N ALA A 384 3.21 7.76 48.91
CA ALA A 384 3.48 7.32 50.28
C ALA A 384 4.65 8.09 50.91
N LEU A 385 5.74 8.28 50.17
CA LEU A 385 6.93 9.03 50.64
C LEU A 385 6.58 10.49 50.96
N LEU A 386 5.82 11.15 50.08
CA LEU A 386 5.43 12.54 50.29
C LEU A 386 4.46 12.69 51.47
N LEU A 387 3.52 11.75 51.62
CA LEU A 387 2.59 11.74 52.74
C LEU A 387 3.29 11.51 54.08
N GLU A 388 4.26 10.59 54.13
CA GLU A 388 5.06 10.33 55.33
C GLU A 388 5.84 11.58 55.75
N HIS A 389 6.49 12.25 54.80
CA HIS A 389 7.23 13.49 55.06
C HIS A 389 6.33 14.60 55.63
N CYS A 390 5.09 14.71 55.14
CA CYS A 390 4.09 15.63 55.64
C CYS A 390 3.55 15.27 57.05
N ARG A 391 3.62 14.00 57.47
CA ARG A 391 3.17 13.52 58.80
C ARG A 391 4.26 13.56 59.86
N SER A 392 5.53 13.54 59.47
CA SER A 392 6.69 13.55 60.37
C SER A 392 7.08 14.95 60.88
N GLU A 393 6.31 15.99 60.52
CA GLU A 393 6.49 17.34 61.05
C GLU A 393 5.81 17.48 62.43
N PRO A 394 6.47 18.08 63.43
CA PRO A 394 5.90 18.31 64.76
C PRO A 394 4.79 19.36 64.79
#